data_AF-A0A432FH82-F1
#
_entry.id   AF-A0A432FH82-F1
#
_cell.length_a   1.000
_cell.length_b   1.000
_cell.length_c   1.000
_cell.angle_alpha   90.00
_cell.angle_beta   90.00
_cell.angle_gamma   90.00
#
_symmetry.space_group_name_H-M   'P 1'
#
loop_
_entity.id
_entity.type
_entity.pdbx_description
1 polymer ?
#
loop_
_entity_poly.entity_id
_entity_poly.type
_entity_poly.pdbx_seq_one_letter_code
_entity_poly.pdbx_strand_id
1 'polypeptide(L)'
;MRPLKLVLKGFKPFKTRQEIDFSKLNFFVIRGPTGSGKSSILEAMVFALFGEPTEKLNHDELVNKNSGGFYIDFTFSVRGTIYRIERLRRLGKGGEARFYVNGVRRAIRSDAIKREIQNLLGVTATQFKKIFFLPQGRYAEFFNSEPRQRRELIVSLLELDIYKRLGERIKEEWEKVSKEIAKIEGELKALEEYTPDQRGKFEEEKQTLEVEKQNLEKLLEETRKKLNELRELEKLYRQKEELERQLQTLEGGEYSNLKEEVENLRPLRELLPLLERYLLRVNELKNLQREKQDLIETIDRLEKELKTAQGELEKLHRKREELKNRQGEVEELKKHLGVLNLLEPKFRELKKLKGELQTRKEKLKAKLEELKKVTSELKRVEENLLKTSRLEQLNYSPEREAQVRFLLQRAKEKGELLTKFQRLKDTLLRLERGITSLKGEVKKTEEKLKGVENLLKGKEREFSLYLLTKDLKEGDPCPICGKP
;
A
#
# COMPACT_ATOMS: atom_id res chain seq x y z
N MET A 1 1.53 17.65 26.60
CA MET A 1 0.39 17.80 27.54
C MET A 1 0.96 17.86 28.95
N ARG A 2 0.46 18.74 29.82
CA ARG A 2 0.88 18.86 31.22
C ARG A 2 -0.34 18.67 32.14
N PRO A 3 -0.34 17.69 33.07
CA PRO A 3 -1.41 17.56 34.06
C PRO A 3 -1.40 18.77 35.00
N LEU A 4 -2.57 19.26 35.37
CA LEU A 4 -2.74 20.40 36.29
C LEU A 4 -3.43 19.97 37.58
N LYS A 5 -4.52 19.18 37.48
CA LYS A 5 -5.28 18.75 38.65
C LYS A 5 -6.00 17.43 38.37
N LEU A 6 -6.07 16.55 39.36
CA LEU A 6 -6.84 15.32 39.30
C LEU A 6 -7.67 15.16 40.58
N VAL A 7 -8.97 14.92 40.44
CA VAL A 7 -9.88 14.58 41.54
C VAL A 7 -10.48 13.21 41.28
N LEU A 8 -10.41 12.33 42.27
CA LEU A 8 -10.83 10.93 42.20
C LEU A 8 -11.79 10.63 43.34
N LYS A 9 -12.88 9.91 43.10
CA LYS A 9 -13.72 9.33 44.15
C LYS A 9 -14.36 8.03 43.65
N GLY A 10 -14.37 6.98 44.46
CA GLY A 10 -14.95 5.69 44.12
C GLY A 10 -14.22 4.92 43.01
N PHE A 11 -13.04 5.34 42.57
CA PHE A 11 -12.29 4.72 41.47
C PHE A 11 -11.18 3.79 42.00
N LYS A 12 -11.24 2.50 41.65
CA LYS A 12 -10.32 1.45 42.11
C LYS A 12 -10.06 1.54 43.64
N PRO A 13 -8.85 1.71 44.23
CA PRO A 13 -8.72 1.74 45.69
C PRO A 13 -9.19 3.07 46.33
N PHE A 14 -9.46 4.12 45.53
CA PHE A 14 -9.80 5.46 46.03
C PHE A 14 -11.29 5.56 46.39
N LYS A 15 -11.69 4.97 47.53
CA LYS A 15 -13.09 5.02 48.03
C LYS A 15 -13.56 6.47 48.30
N THR A 16 -12.75 7.26 49.01
CA THR A 16 -13.05 8.65 49.36
C THR A 16 -12.54 9.63 48.30
N ARG A 17 -13.01 10.88 48.35
CA ARG A 17 -12.55 11.93 47.45
C ARG A 17 -11.07 12.22 47.74
N GLN A 18 -10.24 12.13 46.71
CA GLN A 18 -8.83 12.50 46.72
C GLN A 18 -8.60 13.58 45.67
N GLU A 19 -7.74 14.53 45.99
CA GLU A 19 -7.42 15.66 45.12
C GLU A 19 -5.91 15.82 45.04
N ILE A 20 -5.39 15.85 43.81
CA ILE A 20 -3.96 15.97 43.52
C ILE A 20 -3.76 17.19 42.63
N ASP A 21 -3.04 18.18 43.14
CA ASP A 21 -2.65 19.39 42.41
C ASP A 21 -1.24 19.20 41.82
N PHE A 22 -1.16 19.18 40.48
CA PHE A 22 0.09 19.06 39.73
C PHE A 22 0.60 20.41 39.24
N SER A 23 -0.17 21.50 39.38
CA SER A 23 0.14 22.80 38.77
C SER A 23 1.54 23.31 39.18
N LYS A 24 1.91 23.11 40.45
CA LYS A 24 3.19 23.54 41.04
C LYS A 24 4.32 22.50 40.92
N LEU A 25 4.05 21.32 40.39
CA LEU A 25 5.01 20.22 40.33
C LEU A 25 5.62 20.10 38.93
N ASN A 26 6.95 20.19 38.84
CA ASN A 26 7.69 19.93 37.60
C ASN A 26 8.28 18.52 37.57
N PHE A 27 8.67 17.99 38.73
CA PHE A 27 9.11 16.62 38.94
C PHE A 27 8.59 16.15 40.29
N PHE A 28 8.05 14.94 40.37
CA PHE A 28 7.46 14.39 41.59
C PHE A 28 7.57 12.87 41.64
N VAL A 29 7.52 12.33 42.85
CA VAL A 29 7.56 10.88 43.10
C VAL A 29 6.30 10.49 43.85
N ILE A 30 5.60 9.46 43.36
CA ILE A 30 4.48 8.85 44.08
C ILE A 30 5.02 7.63 44.83
N ARG A 31 5.14 7.72 46.16
CA ARG A 31 5.64 6.64 47.02
C ARG A 31 4.49 6.02 47.82
N GLY A 32 4.58 4.71 48.05
CA GLY A 32 3.63 3.94 48.87
C GLY A 32 3.95 2.45 48.79
N PRO A 33 3.31 1.59 49.60
CA PRO A 33 3.46 0.13 49.50
C PRO A 33 2.87 -0.41 48.19
N THR A 34 3.22 -1.63 47.80
CA THR A 34 2.57 -2.32 46.66
C THR A 34 1.06 -2.42 46.93
N GLY A 35 0.22 -2.20 45.91
CA GLY A 35 -1.24 -2.22 46.07
C GLY A 35 -1.88 -0.93 46.60
N SER A 36 -1.10 0.09 46.99
CA SER A 36 -1.64 1.39 47.47
C SER A 36 -2.36 2.25 46.42
N GLY A 37 -2.46 1.79 45.17
CA GLY A 37 -3.16 2.53 44.10
C GLY A 37 -2.31 3.52 43.31
N LYS A 38 -0.98 3.46 43.40
CA LYS A 38 -0.06 4.31 42.61
C LYS A 38 -0.33 4.23 41.11
N SER A 39 -0.42 3.01 40.58
CA SER A 39 -0.82 2.77 39.18
C SER A 39 -2.25 3.23 38.91
N SER A 40 -3.15 3.12 39.88
CA SER A 40 -4.55 3.56 39.72
C SER A 40 -4.71 5.07 39.52
N ILE A 41 -3.81 5.91 40.05
CA ILE A 41 -3.79 7.37 39.78
C ILE A 41 -3.52 7.62 38.29
N LEU A 42 -2.51 6.92 37.78
CA LEU A 42 -2.07 6.96 36.41
C LEU A 42 -3.18 6.46 35.46
N GLU A 43 -3.79 5.34 35.79
CA GLU A 43 -4.93 4.79 35.06
C GLU A 43 -6.16 5.72 35.05
N ALA A 44 -6.42 6.43 36.16
CA ALA A 44 -7.51 7.40 36.23
C ALA A 44 -7.33 8.55 35.25
N MET A 45 -6.09 9.02 35.02
CA MET A 45 -5.80 10.05 34.01
C MET A 45 -6.08 9.53 32.59
N VAL A 46 -5.69 8.28 32.28
CA VAL A 46 -5.98 7.65 30.97
C VAL A 46 -7.48 7.53 30.78
N PHE A 47 -8.18 7.03 31.79
CA PHE A 47 -9.61 6.85 31.74
C PHE A 47 -10.33 8.19 31.58
N ALA A 48 -9.87 9.25 32.27
CA ALA A 48 -10.41 10.60 32.10
C ALA A 48 -10.30 11.06 30.63
N LEU A 49 -9.13 10.88 30.01
CA LEU A 49 -8.88 11.29 28.63
C LEU A 49 -9.70 10.47 27.62
N PHE A 50 -9.59 9.15 27.66
CA PHE A 50 -10.08 8.29 26.58
C PHE A 50 -11.38 7.55 26.89
N GLY A 51 -11.79 7.50 28.16
CA GLY A 51 -13.00 6.78 28.60
C GLY A 51 -12.87 5.27 28.54
N GLU A 52 -11.65 4.74 28.38
CA GLU A 52 -11.37 3.32 28.22
C GLU A 52 -10.47 2.83 29.35
N PRO A 53 -10.76 1.65 29.92
CA PRO A 53 -9.89 1.02 30.89
C PRO A 53 -8.53 0.70 30.28
N THR A 54 -7.54 0.62 31.15
CA THR A 54 -6.14 0.30 30.85
C THR A 54 -5.95 -1.18 30.53
N GLU A 55 -6.77 -2.03 31.15
CA GLU A 55 -6.84 -3.49 30.97
C GLU A 55 -8.17 -3.89 30.29
N LYS A 56 -8.33 -5.17 29.93
CA LYS A 56 -9.60 -5.74 29.42
C LYS A 56 -10.62 -5.92 30.55
N LEU A 57 -10.87 -4.85 31.30
CA LEU A 57 -11.85 -4.81 32.37
C LEU A 57 -13.14 -4.16 31.86
N ASN A 58 -14.27 -4.57 32.41
CA ASN A 58 -15.51 -3.84 32.24
C ASN A 58 -15.47 -2.54 33.04
N HIS A 59 -16.21 -1.53 32.59
CA HIS A 59 -16.19 -0.20 33.24
C HIS A 59 -16.70 -0.24 34.70
N ASP A 60 -17.56 -1.20 35.05
CA ASP A 60 -18.07 -1.37 36.41
C ASP A 60 -17.01 -1.98 37.36
N GLU A 61 -16.04 -2.73 36.83
CA GLU A 61 -14.92 -3.28 37.60
C GLU A 61 -13.92 -2.20 38.03
N LEU A 62 -14.01 -1.00 37.46
CA LEU A 62 -13.26 0.17 37.90
C LEU A 62 -13.88 0.84 39.14
N VAL A 63 -15.14 0.53 39.45
CA VAL A 63 -15.84 1.05 40.63
C VAL A 63 -15.29 0.35 41.87
N ASN A 64 -14.93 1.12 42.89
CA ASN A 64 -14.55 0.59 44.19
C ASN A 64 -15.73 -0.23 44.76
N LYS A 65 -15.47 -1.46 45.25
CA LYS A 65 -16.50 -2.39 45.76
C LYS A 65 -17.42 -1.79 46.84
N ASN A 66 -16.94 -0.80 47.58
CA ASN A 66 -17.68 -0.13 48.66
C ASN A 66 -18.23 1.24 48.23
N SER A 67 -18.44 1.47 46.94
CA SER A 67 -18.94 2.72 46.36
C SER A 67 -20.05 2.43 45.34
N GLY A 68 -21.06 3.29 45.27
CA GLY A 68 -22.16 3.17 44.28
C GLY A 68 -21.80 3.67 42.86
N GLY A 69 -20.53 4.00 42.61
CA GLY A 69 -20.06 4.64 41.38
C GLY A 69 -18.70 5.32 41.57
N PHE A 70 -18.17 5.90 40.49
CA PHE A 70 -16.94 6.70 40.53
C PHE A 70 -17.09 8.06 39.86
N TYR A 71 -16.25 8.99 40.29
CA TYR A 71 -16.08 10.32 39.74
C TYR A 71 -14.59 10.56 39.47
N ILE A 72 -14.28 11.01 38.26
CA ILE A 72 -12.94 11.47 37.89
C ILE A 72 -13.08 12.85 37.25
N ASP A 73 -12.28 13.79 37.71
CA ASP A 73 -12.18 15.13 37.14
C ASP A 73 -10.71 15.47 36.93
N PHE A 74 -10.36 15.64 35.67
CA PHE A 74 -8.98 15.81 35.24
C PHE A 74 -8.82 17.09 34.43
N THR A 75 -7.96 17.97 34.94
CA THR A 75 -7.58 19.23 34.30
C THR A 75 -6.14 19.14 33.82
N PHE A 76 -5.89 19.51 32.57
CA PHE A 76 -4.58 19.48 31.93
C PHE A 76 -4.42 20.61 30.91
N SER A 77 -3.19 20.90 30.50
CA SER A 77 -2.89 21.89 29.46
C SER A 77 -2.23 21.26 28.23
N VAL A 78 -2.61 21.78 27.06
CA VAL A 78 -2.00 21.45 25.76
C VAL A 78 -1.74 22.75 25.03
N ARG A 79 -0.47 23.03 24.70
CA ARG A 79 -0.05 24.25 23.98
C ARG A 79 -0.62 25.54 24.59
N GLY A 80 -0.60 25.64 25.92
CA GLY A 80 -1.09 26.81 26.66
C GLY A 80 -2.61 26.87 26.89
N THR A 81 -3.42 26.04 26.21
CA THR A 81 -4.87 25.97 26.43
C THR A 81 -5.20 24.99 27.55
N ILE A 82 -6.14 25.36 28.44
CA ILE A 82 -6.55 24.53 29.58
C ILE A 82 -7.80 23.72 29.21
N TYR A 83 -7.73 22.43 29.46
CA TYR A 83 -8.80 21.47 29.21
C TYR A 83 -9.19 20.79 30.52
N ARG A 84 -10.49 20.52 30.69
CA ARG A 84 -11.00 19.75 31.82
C ARG A 84 -12.00 18.72 31.35
N ILE A 85 -11.87 17.49 31.83
CA ILE A 85 -12.79 16.40 31.57
C ILE A 85 -13.33 15.88 32.89
N GLU A 86 -14.66 15.85 33.00
CA GLU A 86 -15.36 15.22 34.12
C GLU A 86 -15.99 13.92 33.61
N ARG A 87 -15.79 12.82 34.32
CA ARG A 87 -16.45 11.53 34.08
C ARG A 87 -17.13 11.04 35.35
N LEU A 88 -18.43 10.77 35.23
CA LEU A 88 -19.25 10.21 36.29
C LEU A 88 -19.79 8.86 35.83
N ARG A 89 -19.69 7.84 36.68
CA ARG A 89 -20.33 6.55 36.45
C ARG A 89 -21.01 6.07 37.72
N ARG A 90 -22.22 5.54 37.61
CA ARG A 90 -22.95 4.87 38.69
C ARG A 90 -23.00 3.37 38.39
N LEU A 91 -22.87 2.53 39.40
CA LEU A 91 -22.86 1.07 39.24
C LEU A 91 -24.18 0.60 38.61
N GLY A 92 -24.10 -0.27 37.59
CA GLY A 92 -25.28 -0.75 36.86
C GLY A 92 -26.00 0.32 36.01
N LYS A 93 -25.45 1.53 35.88
CA LYS A 93 -25.96 2.61 35.02
C LYS A 93 -24.89 3.09 34.05
N GLY A 94 -25.31 3.79 33.00
CA GLY A 94 -24.42 4.42 32.03
C GLY A 94 -23.45 5.44 32.67
N GLY A 95 -22.40 5.77 31.93
CA GLY A 95 -21.47 6.84 32.30
C GLY A 95 -21.81 8.14 31.58
N GLU A 96 -21.57 9.27 32.25
CA GLU A 96 -21.65 10.61 31.68
C GLU A 96 -20.25 11.23 31.60
N ALA A 97 -19.99 12.03 30.56
CA ALA A 97 -18.76 12.79 30.44
C ALA A 97 -19.06 14.25 30.05
N ARG A 98 -18.28 15.18 30.60
CA ARG A 98 -18.36 16.61 30.28
C ARG A 98 -16.98 17.13 29.94
N PHE A 99 -16.92 17.99 28.92
CA PHE A 99 -15.68 18.56 28.41
C PHE A 99 -15.71 20.08 28.48
N TYR A 100 -14.62 20.67 28.96
CA TYR A 100 -14.48 22.11 29.12
C TYR A 100 -13.17 22.59 28.49
N VAL A 101 -13.21 23.76 27.87
CA VAL A 101 -12.05 24.44 27.28
C VAL A 101 -11.98 25.84 27.88
N ASN A 102 -10.88 26.18 28.54
CA ASN A 102 -10.68 27.44 29.26
C ASN A 102 -11.85 27.77 30.21
N GLY A 103 -12.36 26.77 30.92
CA GLY A 103 -13.48 26.90 31.86
C GLY A 103 -14.88 26.88 31.24
N VAL A 104 -15.00 26.98 29.91
CA VAL A 104 -16.29 26.96 29.21
C VAL A 104 -16.66 25.55 28.81
N ARG A 105 -17.87 25.10 29.17
CA ARG A 105 -18.39 23.77 28.79
C ARG A 105 -18.65 23.72 27.29
N ARG A 106 -18.13 22.70 26.62
CA ARG A 106 -18.42 22.42 25.21
C ARG A 106 -19.58 21.41 25.10
N ALA A 107 -20.46 21.64 24.13
CA ALA A 107 -21.58 20.75 23.81
C ALA A 107 -21.10 19.56 22.96
N ILE A 108 -20.21 18.73 23.52
CA ILE A 108 -19.71 17.51 22.87
C ILE A 108 -20.38 16.31 23.52
N ARG A 109 -20.90 15.37 22.71
CA ARG A 109 -21.46 14.12 23.24
C ARG A 109 -20.37 13.27 23.91
N SER A 110 -20.74 12.54 24.96
CA SER A 110 -19.81 11.71 25.74
C SER A 110 -18.95 10.75 24.91
N ASP A 111 -19.49 10.21 23.83
CA ASP A 111 -18.83 9.26 22.91
C ASP A 111 -17.90 9.96 21.90
N ALA A 112 -18.15 11.22 21.59
CA ALA A 112 -17.33 12.04 20.70
C ALA A 112 -16.09 12.63 21.40
N ILE A 113 -16.12 12.78 22.74
CA ILE A 113 -15.00 13.33 23.53
C ILE A 113 -13.70 12.55 23.29
N LYS A 114 -13.76 11.22 23.13
CA LYS A 114 -12.56 10.41 22.85
C LYS A 114 -11.86 10.85 21.56
N ARG A 115 -12.62 11.06 20.47
CA ARG A 115 -12.07 11.52 19.18
C ARG A 115 -11.48 12.91 19.29
N GLU A 116 -12.16 13.81 19.99
CA GLU A 116 -11.67 15.16 20.24
C GLU A 116 -10.31 15.15 20.96
N ILE A 117 -10.18 14.30 21.98
CA ILE A 117 -8.92 14.12 22.71
C ILE A 117 -7.83 13.49 21.84
N GLN A 118 -8.16 12.53 20.98
CA GLN A 118 -7.22 11.94 20.04
C GLN A 118 -6.69 12.99 19.05
N ASN A 119 -7.57 13.83 18.50
CA ASN A 119 -7.19 14.92 17.61
C ASN A 119 -6.33 15.96 18.32
N LEU A 120 -6.69 16.31 19.56
CA LEU A 120 -5.97 17.28 20.38
C LEU A 120 -4.55 16.81 20.73
N LEU A 121 -4.40 15.55 21.13
CA LEU A 121 -3.13 14.99 21.59
C LEU A 121 -2.30 14.40 20.45
N GLY A 122 -2.91 14.14 19.28
CA GLY A 122 -2.27 13.50 18.14
C GLY A 122 -1.91 12.03 18.35
N VAL A 123 -2.52 11.38 19.35
CA VAL A 123 -2.21 9.99 19.72
C VAL A 123 -3.47 9.23 20.15
N THR A 124 -3.51 7.93 19.87
CA THR A 124 -4.57 7.03 20.32
C THR A 124 -4.45 6.72 21.83
N ALA A 125 -5.49 6.15 22.44
CA ALA A 125 -5.42 5.71 23.84
C ALA A 125 -4.28 4.70 24.07
N THR A 126 -4.08 3.79 23.12
CA THR A 126 -3.00 2.78 23.15
C THR A 126 -1.62 3.43 23.03
N GLN A 127 -1.46 4.36 22.09
CA GLN A 127 -0.20 5.11 21.92
C GLN A 127 0.09 6.01 23.12
N PHE A 128 -0.91 6.71 23.65
CA PHE A 128 -0.78 7.53 24.85
C PHE A 128 -0.37 6.66 26.05
N LYS A 129 -0.96 5.47 26.22
CA LYS A 129 -0.53 4.50 27.23
C LYS A 129 0.95 4.16 27.08
N LYS A 130 1.40 3.82 25.87
CA LYS A 130 2.79 3.45 25.59
C LYS A 130 3.81 4.60 25.76
N ILE A 131 3.41 5.83 25.43
CA ILE A 131 4.29 7.01 25.42
C ILE A 131 4.35 7.67 26.80
N PHE A 132 3.20 7.80 27.48
CA PHE A 132 3.09 8.48 28.77
C PHE A 132 3.21 7.52 29.97
N PHE A 133 2.98 6.21 29.79
CA PHE A 133 3.16 5.22 30.83
C PHE A 133 4.30 4.31 30.43
N LEU A 134 5.37 4.40 31.22
CA LEU A 134 6.54 3.55 31.07
C LEU A 134 6.35 2.36 32.03
N PRO A 135 5.83 1.20 31.57
CA PRO A 135 5.74 0.03 32.43
C PRO A 135 7.13 -0.35 32.93
N GLN A 136 7.19 -0.73 34.21
CA GLN A 136 8.42 -1.16 34.88
C GLN A 136 9.10 -2.27 34.07
N GLY A 137 10.39 -2.10 33.73
CA GLY A 137 11.21 -3.07 32.98
C GLY A 137 11.45 -2.74 31.50
N ARG A 138 10.51 -2.13 30.78
CA ARG A 138 10.68 -1.84 29.33
C ARG A 138 11.68 -0.72 29.00
N TYR A 139 12.04 0.11 29.99
CA TYR A 139 13.05 1.16 29.84
C TYR A 139 14.47 0.58 29.72
N ALA A 140 14.78 -0.46 30.49
CA ALA A 140 16.07 -1.14 30.41
C ALA A 140 16.24 -1.78 29.03
N GLU A 141 15.19 -2.42 28.50
CA GLU A 141 15.21 -2.91 27.12
C GLU A 141 15.37 -1.78 26.10
N PHE A 142 14.66 -0.66 26.19
CA PHE A 142 14.82 0.44 25.21
C PHE A 142 16.23 1.06 25.21
N PHE A 143 16.81 1.32 26.39
CA PHE A 143 18.15 1.94 26.48
C PHE A 143 19.27 0.94 26.22
N ASN A 144 19.13 -0.31 26.65
CA ASN A 144 20.16 -1.34 26.50
C ASN A 144 20.01 -2.19 25.23
N SER A 145 18.89 -2.07 24.50
CA SER A 145 18.69 -2.77 23.23
C SER A 145 19.64 -2.29 22.15
N GLU A 146 20.03 -3.21 21.29
CA GLU A 146 20.75 -2.85 20.08
C GLU A 146 19.91 -1.90 19.23
N PRO A 147 20.53 -0.98 18.46
CA PRO A 147 19.77 0.03 17.71
C PRO A 147 18.75 -0.52 16.70
N ARG A 148 18.82 -1.80 16.33
CA ARG A 148 17.81 -2.48 15.50
C ARG A 148 16.54 -2.78 16.30
N GLN A 149 16.70 -3.43 17.45
CA GLN A 149 15.62 -3.69 18.41
C GLN A 149 15.00 -2.38 18.91
N ARG A 150 15.83 -1.35 19.20
CA ARG A 150 15.34 -0.02 19.56
C ARG A 150 14.47 0.61 18.46
N ARG A 151 14.84 0.41 17.19
CA ARG A 151 14.04 0.88 16.05
C ARG A 151 12.72 0.12 15.94
N GLU A 152 12.74 -1.20 16.09
CA GLU A 152 11.51 -2.02 16.11
C GLU A 152 10.58 -1.60 17.25
N LEU A 153 11.14 -1.28 18.43
CA LEU A 153 10.39 -0.69 19.53
C LEU A 153 9.79 0.68 19.16
N ILE A 154 10.54 1.59 18.53
CA ILE A 154 10.02 2.90 18.08
C ILE A 154 8.93 2.75 17.02
N VAL A 155 9.13 1.87 16.04
CA VAL A 155 8.14 1.55 15.00
C VAL A 155 6.85 1.00 15.62
N SER A 156 6.96 0.12 16.62
CA SER A 156 5.84 -0.43 17.39
C SER A 156 5.17 0.58 18.35
N LEU A 157 5.95 1.52 18.89
CA LEU A 157 5.46 2.61 19.74
C LEU A 157 4.69 3.65 18.93
N LEU A 158 5.13 3.93 17.70
CA LEU A 158 4.51 4.87 16.75
C LEU A 158 3.52 4.20 15.79
N GLU A 159 3.31 2.88 15.91
CA GLU A 159 2.41 2.07 15.08
C GLU A 159 2.67 2.20 13.56
N LEU A 160 3.93 2.43 13.18
CA LEU A 160 4.35 2.56 11.78
C LEU A 160 4.34 1.23 11.00
N ASP A 161 4.00 0.12 11.67
CA ASP A 161 3.75 -1.19 11.06
C ASP A 161 2.63 -1.18 10.01
N ILE A 162 1.79 -0.13 9.99
CA ILE A 162 0.79 0.09 8.95
C ILE A 162 1.42 0.28 7.57
N TYR A 163 2.58 0.93 7.47
CA TYR A 163 3.25 1.20 6.20
C TYR A 163 3.92 -0.04 5.62
N LYS A 164 4.47 -0.90 6.50
CA LYS A 164 5.02 -2.19 6.08
C LYS A 164 3.93 -3.10 5.50
N ARG A 165 2.80 -3.21 6.19
CA ARG A 165 1.63 -3.97 5.72
C ARG A 165 1.03 -3.40 4.44
N LEU A 166 1.02 -2.07 4.29
CA LEU A 166 0.59 -1.41 3.05
C LEU A 166 1.50 -1.79 1.87
N GLY A 167 2.82 -1.79 2.09
CA GLY A 167 3.81 -2.20 1.08
C GLY A 167 3.66 -3.66 0.64
N GLU A 168 3.45 -4.57 1.60
CA GLU A 168 3.19 -5.98 1.34
C GLU A 168 1.90 -6.15 0.51
N ARG A 169 0.82 -5.47 0.90
CA ARG A 169 -0.48 -5.55 0.21
C ARG A 169 -0.44 -4.99 -1.22
N ILE A 170 0.29 -3.89 -1.45
CA ILE A 170 0.47 -3.32 -2.80
C ILE A 170 1.30 -4.26 -3.68
N LYS A 171 2.30 -4.94 -3.11
CA LYS A 171 3.09 -5.95 -3.84
C LYS A 171 2.22 -7.14 -4.25
N GLU A 172 1.42 -7.67 -3.32
CA GLU A 172 0.49 -8.78 -3.59
C GLU A 172 -0.53 -8.42 -4.67
N GLU A 173 -1.17 -7.24 -4.59
CA GLU A 173 -2.13 -6.80 -5.60
C GLU A 173 -1.48 -6.60 -6.98
N TRP A 174 -0.24 -6.08 -7.03
CA TRP A 174 0.49 -5.99 -8.30
C TRP A 174 0.75 -7.35 -8.93
N GLU A 175 1.19 -8.34 -8.13
CA GLU A 175 1.45 -9.69 -8.62
C GLU A 175 0.18 -10.35 -9.16
N LYS A 176 -0.97 -10.12 -8.51
CA LYS A 176 -2.27 -10.60 -8.99
C LYS A 176 -2.67 -9.95 -10.31
N VAL A 177 -2.71 -8.62 -10.37
CA VAL A 177 -3.12 -7.88 -11.57
C VAL A 177 -2.21 -8.20 -12.76
N SER A 178 -0.90 -8.29 -12.53
CA SER A 178 0.06 -8.64 -13.59
C SER A 178 -0.17 -10.06 -14.14
N LYS A 179 -0.50 -11.03 -13.27
CA LYS A 179 -0.83 -12.39 -13.69
C LYS A 179 -2.14 -12.45 -14.48
N GLU A 180 -3.17 -11.70 -14.05
CA GLU A 180 -4.46 -11.64 -14.74
C GLU A 180 -4.32 -11.01 -16.13
N ILE A 181 -3.53 -9.94 -16.27
CA ILE A 181 -3.22 -9.34 -17.56
C ILE A 181 -2.48 -10.32 -18.47
N ALA A 182 -1.44 -10.99 -17.98
CA ALA A 182 -0.70 -11.97 -18.75
C ALA A 182 -1.60 -13.13 -19.24
N LYS A 183 -2.55 -13.57 -18.41
CA LYS A 183 -3.54 -14.58 -18.78
C LYS A 183 -4.46 -14.09 -19.90
N ILE A 184 -5.04 -12.90 -19.76
CA ILE A 184 -5.95 -12.34 -20.76
C ILE A 184 -5.22 -12.00 -22.07
N GLU A 185 -3.97 -11.54 -22.00
CA GLU A 185 -3.15 -11.33 -23.20
C GLU A 185 -2.79 -12.64 -23.88
N GLY A 186 -2.62 -13.73 -23.12
CA GLY A 186 -2.50 -15.08 -23.67
C GLY A 186 -3.78 -15.58 -24.34
N GLU A 187 -4.94 -15.40 -23.69
CA GLU A 187 -6.26 -15.73 -24.25
C GLU A 187 -6.56 -14.91 -25.51
N LEU A 188 -6.27 -13.60 -25.48
CA LEU A 188 -6.41 -12.71 -26.63
C LEU A 188 -5.45 -13.07 -27.76
N LYS A 189 -4.19 -13.41 -27.50
CA LYS A 189 -3.28 -13.88 -28.56
C LYS A 189 -3.75 -15.19 -29.18
N ALA A 190 -4.16 -16.15 -28.34
CA ALA A 190 -4.69 -17.42 -28.84
C ALA A 190 -5.94 -17.20 -29.71
N LEU A 191 -6.79 -16.23 -29.37
CA LEU A 191 -7.96 -15.84 -30.16
C LEU A 191 -7.57 -14.99 -31.39
N GLU A 192 -6.65 -14.04 -31.31
CA GLU A 192 -6.20 -13.17 -32.40
C GLU A 192 -5.37 -13.91 -33.45
N GLU A 193 -4.67 -15.00 -33.09
CA GLU A 193 -4.03 -15.90 -34.06
C GLU A 193 -5.05 -16.84 -34.74
N TYR A 194 -6.20 -17.10 -34.10
CA TYR A 194 -7.28 -17.93 -34.64
C TYR A 194 -8.33 -17.13 -35.44
N THR A 195 -8.60 -15.87 -35.09
CA THR A 195 -9.82 -15.15 -35.52
C THR A 195 -9.72 -14.39 -36.85
N PRO A 196 -8.63 -13.75 -37.30
CA PRO A 196 -8.64 -13.05 -38.59
C PRO A 196 -8.78 -14.02 -39.77
N ASP A 197 -8.07 -15.15 -39.71
CA ASP A 197 -8.06 -16.16 -40.76
C ASP A 197 -9.35 -16.98 -40.76
N GLN A 198 -9.89 -17.34 -39.59
CA GLN A 198 -11.18 -18.04 -39.51
C GLN A 198 -12.38 -17.13 -39.76
N ARG A 199 -12.37 -15.88 -39.27
CA ARG A 199 -13.46 -14.94 -39.53
C ARG A 199 -13.51 -14.56 -41.00
N GLY A 200 -12.36 -14.34 -41.63
CA GLY A 200 -12.26 -14.19 -43.09
C GLY A 200 -12.82 -15.40 -43.81
N LYS A 201 -12.41 -16.62 -43.43
CA LYS A 201 -12.95 -17.87 -44.02
C LYS A 201 -14.45 -18.06 -43.80
N PHE A 202 -14.98 -17.77 -42.61
CA PHE A 202 -16.41 -17.88 -42.32
C PHE A 202 -17.24 -16.79 -43.02
N GLU A 203 -16.72 -15.57 -43.15
CA GLU A 203 -17.37 -14.49 -43.91
C GLU A 203 -17.31 -14.78 -45.43
N GLU A 204 -16.21 -15.33 -45.95
CA GLU A 204 -16.09 -15.82 -47.33
C GLU A 204 -17.04 -17.00 -47.58
N GLU A 205 -17.04 -18.01 -46.71
CA GLU A 205 -17.90 -19.19 -46.82
C GLU A 205 -19.39 -18.81 -46.75
N LYS A 206 -19.75 -17.88 -45.86
CA LYS A 206 -21.10 -17.31 -45.83
C LYS A 206 -21.45 -16.59 -47.13
N GLN A 207 -20.56 -15.75 -47.66
CA GLN A 207 -20.79 -15.05 -48.93
C GLN A 207 -20.96 -16.05 -50.08
N THR A 208 -20.16 -17.11 -50.13
CA THR A 208 -20.31 -18.16 -51.14
C THR A 208 -21.65 -18.87 -51.03
N LEU A 209 -22.09 -19.22 -49.82
CA LEU A 209 -23.39 -19.87 -49.59
C LEU A 209 -24.57 -18.93 -49.88
N GLU A 210 -24.43 -17.63 -49.65
CA GLU A 210 -25.43 -16.62 -50.02
C GLU A 210 -25.55 -16.45 -51.54
N VAL A 211 -24.43 -16.49 -52.27
CA VAL A 211 -24.43 -16.51 -53.73
C VAL A 211 -25.07 -17.79 -54.27
N GLU A 212 -24.75 -18.96 -53.69
CA GLU A 212 -25.37 -20.24 -54.03
C GLU A 212 -26.88 -20.23 -53.78
N LYS A 213 -27.32 -19.71 -52.63
CA LYS A 213 -28.74 -19.52 -52.31
C LYS A 213 -29.43 -18.64 -53.35
N GLN A 214 -28.83 -17.52 -53.76
CA GLN A 214 -29.41 -16.64 -54.79
C GLN A 214 -29.51 -17.34 -56.15
N ASN A 215 -28.51 -18.14 -56.52
CA ASN A 215 -28.53 -18.92 -57.76
C ASN A 215 -29.62 -20.01 -57.72
N LEU A 216 -29.75 -20.71 -56.59
CA LEU A 216 -30.83 -21.67 -56.32
C LEU A 216 -32.22 -21.04 -56.38
N GLU A 217 -32.38 -19.81 -55.86
CA GLU A 217 -33.63 -19.05 -55.93
C GLU A 217 -34.03 -18.74 -57.38
N LYS A 218 -33.08 -18.28 -58.20
CA LYS A 218 -33.31 -18.05 -59.64
C LYS A 218 -33.71 -19.35 -60.34
N LEU A 219 -32.98 -20.44 -60.09
CA LEU A 219 -33.27 -21.74 -60.69
C LEU A 219 -34.64 -22.29 -60.26
N LEU A 220 -35.03 -22.10 -59.00
CA LEU A 220 -36.36 -22.44 -58.50
C LEU A 220 -37.45 -21.65 -59.21
N GLU A 221 -37.23 -20.35 -59.43
CA GLU A 221 -38.21 -19.49 -60.11
C GLU A 221 -38.38 -19.90 -61.59
N GLU A 222 -37.28 -20.14 -62.31
CA GLU A 222 -37.32 -20.65 -63.69
C GLU A 222 -38.01 -22.00 -63.78
N THR A 223 -37.72 -22.89 -62.82
CA THR A 223 -38.32 -24.23 -62.75
C THR A 223 -39.82 -24.14 -62.47
N ARG A 224 -40.26 -23.23 -61.60
CA ARG A 224 -41.68 -22.95 -61.37
C ARG A 224 -42.39 -22.41 -62.61
N LYS A 225 -41.76 -21.50 -63.36
CA LYS A 225 -42.30 -20.96 -64.63
C LYS A 225 -42.54 -22.09 -65.64
N LYS A 226 -41.53 -22.92 -65.89
CA LYS A 226 -41.64 -24.11 -66.76
C LYS A 226 -42.70 -25.10 -66.27
N LEU A 227 -42.82 -25.29 -64.96
CA LEU A 227 -43.86 -26.16 -64.38
C LEU A 227 -45.27 -25.63 -64.65
N ASN A 228 -45.47 -24.31 -64.57
CA ASN A 228 -46.75 -23.68 -64.85
C ASN A 228 -47.12 -23.79 -66.34
N GLU A 229 -46.15 -23.59 -67.24
CA GLU A 229 -46.34 -23.81 -68.68
C GLU A 229 -46.80 -25.25 -68.97
N LEU A 230 -46.13 -26.24 -68.36
CA LEU A 230 -46.50 -27.65 -68.47
C LEU A 230 -47.89 -27.96 -67.89
N ARG A 231 -48.31 -27.28 -66.81
CA ARG A 231 -49.66 -27.43 -66.23
C ARG A 231 -50.74 -26.87 -67.14
N GLU A 232 -50.52 -25.73 -67.78
CA GLU A 232 -51.47 -25.17 -68.74
C GLU A 232 -51.61 -26.09 -69.97
N LEU A 233 -50.49 -26.66 -70.43
CA LEU A 233 -50.49 -27.70 -71.46
C LEU A 233 -51.26 -28.96 -71.02
N GLU A 234 -51.11 -29.42 -69.78
CA GLU A 234 -51.87 -30.57 -69.24
C GLU A 234 -53.39 -30.29 -69.24
N LYS A 235 -53.81 -29.07 -68.87
CA LYS A 235 -55.23 -28.68 -68.90
C LYS A 235 -55.80 -28.73 -70.31
N LEU A 236 -55.09 -28.16 -71.29
CA LEU A 236 -55.49 -28.18 -72.70
C LEU A 236 -55.61 -29.62 -73.22
N TYR A 237 -54.71 -30.51 -72.79
CA TYR A 237 -54.78 -31.92 -73.15
C TYR A 237 -56.01 -32.63 -72.56
N ARG A 238 -56.33 -32.40 -71.28
CA ARG A 238 -57.56 -32.96 -70.68
C ARG A 238 -58.82 -32.44 -71.36
N GLN A 239 -58.84 -31.15 -71.74
CA GLN A 239 -59.95 -30.58 -72.52
C GLN A 239 -60.10 -31.28 -73.88
N LYS A 240 -58.98 -31.56 -74.56
CA LYS A 240 -58.98 -32.32 -75.80
C LYS A 240 -59.53 -33.74 -75.61
N GLU A 241 -59.08 -34.49 -74.60
CA GLU A 241 -59.58 -35.85 -74.33
C GLU A 241 -61.09 -35.86 -74.06
N GLU A 242 -61.60 -34.85 -73.36
CA GLU A 242 -63.03 -34.70 -73.09
C GLU A 242 -63.82 -34.39 -74.38
N LEU A 243 -63.32 -33.49 -75.25
CA LEU A 243 -63.93 -33.20 -76.55
C LEU A 243 -63.90 -34.42 -77.49
N GLU A 244 -62.80 -35.18 -77.51
CA GLU A 244 -62.68 -36.44 -78.27
C GLU A 244 -63.70 -37.49 -77.81
N ARG A 245 -63.97 -37.58 -76.50
CA ARG A 245 -65.02 -38.45 -75.95
C ARG A 245 -66.42 -37.99 -76.37
N GLN A 246 -66.69 -36.68 -76.31
CA GLN A 246 -67.99 -36.11 -76.72
C GLN A 246 -68.26 -36.36 -78.21
N LEU A 247 -67.24 -36.26 -79.06
CA LEU A 247 -67.30 -36.59 -80.49
C LEU A 247 -67.70 -38.03 -80.79
N GLN A 248 -67.36 -38.99 -79.92
CA GLN A 248 -67.74 -40.40 -80.10
C GLN A 248 -69.24 -40.65 -79.86
N THR A 249 -69.94 -39.69 -79.25
CA THR A 249 -71.35 -39.83 -78.83
C THR A 249 -72.35 -39.02 -79.67
N LEU A 250 -71.89 -38.23 -80.66
CA LEU A 250 -72.72 -37.29 -81.43
C LEU A 250 -72.84 -37.69 -82.91
N GLU A 251 -74.02 -37.47 -83.52
CA GLU A 251 -74.28 -37.61 -84.97
C GLU A 251 -74.98 -36.35 -85.53
N GLY A 252 -74.59 -35.87 -86.72
CA GLY A 252 -75.23 -34.73 -87.42
C GLY A 252 -74.39 -33.44 -87.48
N GLY A 253 -75.02 -32.27 -87.69
CA GLY A 253 -74.34 -30.99 -87.93
C GLY A 253 -73.41 -30.49 -86.81
N GLU A 254 -73.65 -30.89 -85.56
CA GLU A 254 -72.79 -30.62 -84.41
C GLU A 254 -71.46 -31.40 -84.46
N TYR A 255 -71.44 -32.54 -85.17
CA TYR A 255 -70.25 -33.36 -85.38
C TYR A 255 -69.19 -32.64 -86.21
N SER A 256 -69.59 -31.82 -87.20
CA SER A 256 -68.67 -31.10 -88.08
C SER A 256 -67.83 -30.07 -87.33
N ASN A 257 -68.47 -29.26 -86.47
CA ASN A 257 -67.80 -28.19 -85.73
C ASN A 257 -66.86 -28.75 -84.66
N LEU A 258 -67.30 -29.76 -83.91
CA LEU A 258 -66.48 -30.39 -82.87
C LEU A 258 -65.28 -31.15 -83.46
N LYS A 259 -65.46 -31.77 -84.64
CA LYS A 259 -64.38 -32.45 -85.37
C LYS A 259 -63.29 -31.50 -85.82
N GLU A 260 -63.65 -30.29 -86.24
CA GLU A 260 -62.70 -29.25 -86.63
C GLU A 260 -61.90 -28.73 -85.42
N GLU A 261 -62.56 -28.54 -84.26
CA GLU A 261 -61.87 -28.20 -83.00
C GLU A 261 -60.90 -29.29 -82.54
N VAL A 262 -61.26 -30.58 -82.66
CA VAL A 262 -60.37 -31.68 -82.31
C VAL A 262 -59.21 -31.87 -83.30
N GLU A 263 -59.43 -31.65 -84.60
CA GLU A 263 -58.35 -31.63 -85.62
C GLU A 263 -57.34 -30.50 -85.33
N ASN A 264 -57.80 -29.32 -84.91
CA ASN A 264 -56.91 -28.21 -84.52
C ASN A 264 -56.07 -28.54 -83.27
N LEU A 265 -56.53 -29.44 -82.40
CA LEU A 265 -55.81 -29.90 -81.20
C LEU A 265 -55.02 -31.20 -81.44
N ARG A 266 -55.07 -31.78 -82.64
CA ARG A 266 -54.39 -33.04 -83.02
C ARG A 266 -52.87 -33.05 -82.83
N PRO A 267 -52.12 -31.93 -83.05
CA PRO A 267 -50.68 -31.86 -82.78
C PRO A 267 -50.26 -32.17 -81.34
N LEU A 268 -51.20 -32.14 -80.37
CA LEU A 268 -50.89 -32.39 -78.96
C LEU A 268 -50.62 -33.87 -78.58
N ARG A 269 -50.71 -34.83 -79.51
CA ARG A 269 -50.53 -36.27 -79.20
C ARG A 269 -49.08 -36.68 -78.94
N GLU A 270 -48.11 -35.87 -79.36
CA GLU A 270 -46.67 -36.10 -79.14
C GLU A 270 -46.20 -35.77 -77.70
N LEU A 271 -47.11 -35.42 -76.78
CA LEU A 271 -46.80 -34.90 -75.45
C LEU A 271 -46.74 -35.91 -74.29
N LEU A 272 -46.98 -37.22 -74.52
CA LEU A 272 -46.80 -38.25 -73.48
C LEU A 272 -45.40 -38.23 -72.81
N PRO A 273 -44.28 -38.01 -73.54
CA PRO A 273 -42.95 -37.82 -72.95
C PRO A 273 -42.83 -36.57 -72.05
N LEU A 274 -43.71 -35.57 -72.21
CA LEU A 274 -43.71 -34.35 -71.40
C LEU A 274 -44.35 -34.55 -70.02
N LEU A 275 -45.22 -35.55 -69.85
CA LEU A 275 -45.79 -35.96 -68.54
C LEU A 275 -44.74 -36.65 -67.65
N GLU A 276 -43.88 -37.50 -68.23
CA GLU A 276 -42.74 -38.07 -67.50
C GLU A 276 -41.74 -36.98 -67.09
N ARG A 277 -41.46 -36.03 -68.00
CA ARG A 277 -40.65 -34.84 -67.68
C ARG A 277 -41.28 -33.96 -66.59
N TYR A 278 -42.61 -33.88 -66.53
CA TYR A 278 -43.32 -33.14 -65.50
C TYR A 278 -43.10 -33.74 -64.10
N LEU A 279 -43.25 -35.06 -63.95
CA LEU A 279 -42.97 -35.74 -62.67
C LEU A 279 -41.51 -35.57 -62.23
N LEU A 280 -40.56 -35.67 -63.16
CA LEU A 280 -39.14 -35.38 -62.92
C LEU A 280 -38.94 -33.93 -62.43
N ARG A 281 -39.56 -32.95 -63.09
CA ARG A 281 -39.44 -31.54 -62.73
C ARG A 281 -40.07 -31.21 -61.37
N VAL A 282 -41.18 -31.88 -61.00
CA VAL A 282 -41.78 -31.75 -59.66
C VAL A 282 -40.83 -32.26 -58.58
N ASN A 283 -40.15 -33.38 -58.82
CA ASN A 283 -39.17 -33.94 -57.89
C ASN A 283 -37.91 -33.06 -57.79
N GLU A 284 -37.41 -32.53 -58.91
CA GLU A 284 -36.33 -31.54 -58.91
C GLU A 284 -36.70 -30.30 -58.10
N LEU A 285 -37.92 -29.78 -58.25
CA LEU A 285 -38.38 -28.60 -57.51
C LEU A 285 -38.43 -28.87 -55.99
N LYS A 286 -38.87 -30.06 -55.58
CA LYS A 286 -38.84 -30.48 -54.17
C LYS A 286 -37.42 -30.62 -53.63
N ASN A 287 -36.50 -31.16 -54.41
CA ASN A 287 -35.09 -31.30 -54.00
C ASN A 287 -34.42 -29.93 -53.85
N LEU A 288 -34.57 -29.05 -54.84
CA LEU A 288 -34.05 -27.67 -54.79
C LEU A 288 -34.63 -26.88 -53.61
N GLN A 289 -35.91 -27.11 -53.25
CA GLN A 289 -36.51 -26.50 -52.06
C GLN A 289 -35.89 -27.01 -50.75
N ARG A 290 -35.54 -28.30 -50.67
CA ARG A 290 -34.85 -28.87 -49.50
C ARG A 290 -33.43 -28.33 -49.39
N GLU A 291 -32.66 -28.34 -50.48
CA GLU A 291 -31.29 -27.79 -50.52
C GLU A 291 -31.28 -26.32 -50.10
N LYS A 292 -32.23 -25.51 -50.57
CA LYS A 292 -32.38 -24.12 -50.12
C LYS A 292 -32.61 -24.01 -48.62
N GLN A 293 -33.41 -24.91 -48.04
CA GLN A 293 -33.75 -24.87 -46.63
C GLN A 293 -32.57 -25.27 -45.75
N ASP A 294 -31.80 -26.29 -46.16
CA ASP A 294 -30.57 -26.72 -45.50
C ASP A 294 -29.50 -25.60 -45.53
N LEU A 295 -29.39 -24.88 -46.66
CA LEU A 295 -28.52 -23.70 -46.79
C LEU A 295 -28.91 -22.58 -45.83
N ILE A 296 -30.21 -22.29 -45.68
CA ILE A 296 -30.70 -21.26 -44.74
C ILE A 296 -30.35 -21.65 -43.30
N GLU A 297 -30.58 -22.90 -42.90
CA GLU A 297 -30.26 -23.37 -41.55
C GLU A 297 -28.75 -23.30 -41.26
N THR A 298 -27.92 -23.59 -42.27
CA THR A 298 -26.46 -23.52 -42.17
C THR A 298 -25.98 -22.07 -42.00
N ILE A 299 -26.52 -21.14 -42.79
CA ILE A 299 -26.21 -19.70 -42.69
C ILE A 299 -26.63 -19.17 -41.30
N ASP A 300 -27.83 -19.50 -40.83
CA ASP A 300 -28.32 -19.07 -39.51
C ASP A 300 -27.44 -19.60 -38.36
N ARG A 301 -26.90 -20.81 -38.51
CA ARG A 301 -25.97 -21.40 -37.53
C ARG A 301 -24.66 -20.64 -37.49
N LEU A 302 -24.05 -20.40 -38.66
CA LEU A 302 -22.80 -19.64 -38.78
C LEU A 302 -22.96 -18.21 -38.24
N GLU A 303 -24.07 -17.54 -38.50
CA GLU A 303 -24.36 -16.20 -37.95
C GLU A 303 -24.40 -16.19 -36.43
N LYS A 304 -25.01 -17.21 -35.80
CA LYS A 304 -25.06 -17.31 -34.33
C LYS A 304 -23.66 -17.52 -33.75
N GLU A 305 -22.88 -18.42 -34.32
CA GLU A 305 -21.51 -18.72 -33.87
C GLU A 305 -20.61 -17.47 -33.98
N LEU A 306 -20.69 -16.76 -35.10
CA LEU A 306 -19.92 -15.53 -35.35
C LEU A 306 -20.31 -14.42 -34.36
N LYS A 307 -21.60 -14.27 -34.07
CA LYS A 307 -22.11 -13.30 -33.07
C LYS A 307 -21.67 -13.64 -31.64
N THR A 308 -21.65 -14.93 -31.27
CA THR A 308 -21.16 -15.35 -29.95
C THR A 308 -19.68 -15.06 -29.78
N ALA A 309 -18.86 -15.39 -30.79
CA ALA A 309 -17.43 -15.13 -30.76
C ALA A 309 -17.11 -13.63 -30.69
N GLN A 310 -17.83 -12.79 -31.44
CA GLN A 310 -17.72 -11.32 -31.34
C GLN A 310 -18.04 -10.81 -29.93
N GLY A 311 -19.12 -11.30 -29.32
CA GLY A 311 -19.51 -10.90 -27.96
C GLY A 311 -18.50 -11.32 -26.88
N GLU A 312 -17.83 -12.44 -27.04
CA GLU A 312 -16.74 -12.88 -26.15
C GLU A 312 -15.48 -12.02 -26.32
N LEU A 313 -15.13 -11.67 -27.56
CA LEU A 313 -13.98 -10.83 -27.88
C LEU A 313 -14.15 -9.42 -27.27
N GLU A 314 -15.33 -8.80 -27.43
CA GLU A 314 -15.63 -7.49 -26.83
C GLU A 314 -15.53 -7.51 -25.30
N LYS A 315 -16.00 -8.59 -24.65
CA LYS A 315 -15.89 -8.75 -23.18
C LYS A 315 -14.43 -8.82 -22.73
N LEU A 316 -13.60 -9.59 -23.45
CA LEU A 316 -12.18 -9.71 -23.16
C LEU A 316 -11.43 -8.38 -23.36
N HIS A 317 -11.75 -7.62 -24.42
CA HIS A 317 -11.20 -6.29 -24.64
C HIS A 317 -11.55 -5.31 -23.51
N ARG A 318 -12.83 -5.26 -23.09
CA ARG A 318 -13.25 -4.40 -21.97
C ARG A 318 -12.52 -4.76 -20.68
N LYS A 319 -12.41 -6.05 -20.38
CA LYS A 319 -11.71 -6.55 -19.18
C LYS A 319 -10.21 -6.23 -19.22
N ARG A 320 -9.59 -6.26 -20.40
CA ARG A 320 -8.20 -5.83 -20.61
C ARG A 320 -8.01 -4.35 -20.30
N GLU A 321 -8.90 -3.47 -20.76
CA GLU A 321 -8.81 -2.04 -20.47
C GLU A 321 -8.96 -1.74 -18.97
N GLU A 322 -9.94 -2.35 -18.31
CA GLU A 322 -10.10 -2.20 -16.84
C GLU A 322 -8.85 -2.62 -16.08
N LEU A 323 -8.25 -3.76 -16.44
CA LEU A 323 -7.04 -4.25 -15.78
C LEU A 323 -5.82 -3.39 -16.09
N LYS A 324 -5.68 -2.84 -17.31
CA LYS A 324 -4.62 -1.87 -17.64
C LYS A 324 -4.71 -0.60 -16.81
N ASN A 325 -5.93 -0.06 -16.64
CA ASN A 325 -6.14 1.12 -15.78
C ASN A 325 -5.73 0.81 -14.33
N ARG A 326 -6.17 -0.34 -13.81
CA ARG A 326 -5.80 -0.81 -12.47
C ARG A 326 -4.30 -1.09 -12.32
N GLN A 327 -3.62 -1.56 -13.37
CA GLN A 327 -2.16 -1.70 -13.39
C GLN A 327 -1.47 -0.33 -13.28
N GLY A 328 -1.96 0.69 -14.00
CA GLY A 328 -1.44 2.06 -13.94
C GLY A 328 -1.50 2.64 -12.53
N GLU A 329 -2.64 2.50 -11.84
CA GLU A 329 -2.81 2.92 -10.45
C GLU A 329 -1.82 2.22 -9.50
N VAL A 330 -1.62 0.91 -9.69
CA VAL A 330 -0.71 0.12 -8.86
C VAL A 330 0.77 0.46 -9.15
N GLU A 331 1.13 0.77 -10.39
CA GLU A 331 2.47 1.22 -10.77
C GLU A 331 2.80 2.59 -10.19
N GLU A 332 1.84 3.51 -10.16
CA GLU A 332 1.99 4.80 -9.51
C GLU A 332 2.19 4.65 -7.99
N LEU A 333 1.40 3.79 -7.35
CA LEU A 333 1.60 3.43 -5.94
C LEU A 333 2.97 2.77 -5.69
N LYS A 334 3.45 1.93 -6.61
CA LYS A 334 4.80 1.33 -6.55
C LYS A 334 5.92 2.36 -6.68
N LYS A 335 5.79 3.39 -7.53
CA LYS A 335 6.78 4.47 -7.63
C LYS A 335 6.92 5.20 -6.29
N HIS A 336 5.80 5.50 -5.63
CA HIS A 336 5.79 6.13 -4.31
C HIS A 336 6.34 5.21 -3.20
N LEU A 337 6.10 3.89 -3.27
CA LEU A 337 6.75 2.89 -2.40
C LEU A 337 8.24 2.71 -2.70
N GLY A 338 8.67 2.84 -3.95
CA GLY A 338 10.07 2.83 -4.36
C GLY A 338 10.87 3.93 -3.66
N VAL A 339 10.27 5.11 -3.45
CA VAL A 339 10.85 6.18 -2.63
C VAL A 339 11.09 5.70 -1.19
N LEU A 340 10.16 4.97 -0.58
CA LEU A 340 10.33 4.39 0.76
C LEU A 340 11.45 3.33 0.80
N ASN A 341 11.55 2.48 -0.22
CA ASN A 341 12.63 1.48 -0.34
C ASN A 341 14.02 2.12 -0.56
N LEU A 342 14.10 3.28 -1.22
CA LEU A 342 15.33 4.05 -1.37
C LEU A 342 15.80 4.70 -0.06
N LEU A 343 14.90 4.91 0.91
CA LEU A 343 15.25 5.47 2.22
C LEU A 343 15.92 4.44 3.13
N GLU A 344 15.57 3.15 3.03
CA GLU A 344 16.15 2.09 3.86
C GLU A 344 17.69 2.00 3.79
N PRO A 345 18.34 1.94 2.61
CA PRO A 345 19.80 1.92 2.53
C PRO A 345 20.42 3.24 3.04
N LYS A 346 19.74 4.38 2.86
CA LYS A 346 20.20 5.67 3.39
C LYS A 346 20.12 5.75 4.91
N PHE A 347 19.10 5.14 5.52
CA PHE A 347 19.03 4.98 6.98
C PHE A 347 20.10 4.02 7.53
N ARG A 348 20.50 2.99 6.77
CA ARG A 348 21.64 2.12 7.12
C ARG A 348 22.97 2.87 7.05
N GLU A 349 23.16 3.65 5.99
CA GLU A 349 24.33 4.54 5.80
C GLU A 349 24.44 5.56 6.95
N LEU A 350 23.34 6.23 7.30
CA LEU A 350 23.27 7.18 8.40
C LEU A 350 23.62 6.53 9.75
N LYS A 351 23.12 5.31 10.00
CA LYS A 351 23.45 4.54 11.22
C LYS A 351 24.94 4.21 11.29
N LYS A 352 25.53 3.77 10.18
CA LYS A 352 26.95 3.45 10.10
C LYS A 352 27.80 4.69 10.37
N LEU A 353 27.48 5.81 9.72
CA LEU A 353 28.19 7.08 9.91
C LEU A 353 28.05 7.62 11.35
N LYS A 354 26.89 7.49 12.00
CA LYS A 354 26.72 7.86 13.42
C LYS A 354 27.58 7.01 14.35
N GLY A 355 27.66 5.70 14.13
CA GLY A 355 28.53 4.80 14.92
C GLY A 355 30.02 5.09 14.71
N GLU A 356 30.44 5.31 13.46
CA GLU A 356 31.82 5.71 13.13
C GLU A 356 32.19 7.05 13.77
N LEU A 357 31.27 8.02 13.75
CA LEU A 357 31.49 9.33 14.38
C LEU A 357 31.66 9.20 15.90
N GLN A 358 30.82 8.39 16.56
CA GLN A 358 30.88 8.19 18.00
C GLN A 358 32.19 7.53 18.42
N THR A 359 32.57 6.43 17.76
CA THR A 359 33.83 5.72 18.03
C THR A 359 35.06 6.61 17.79
N ARG A 360 35.04 7.46 16.75
CA ARG A 360 36.09 8.44 16.50
C ARG A 360 36.15 9.53 17.58
N LYS A 361 35.01 10.03 18.06
CA LYS A 361 34.95 11.01 19.17
C LYS A 361 35.47 10.43 20.48
N GLU A 362 35.17 9.17 20.77
CA GLU A 362 35.69 8.46 21.96
C GLU A 362 37.21 8.28 21.88
N LYS A 363 37.75 7.83 20.73
CA LYS A 363 39.20 7.73 20.51
C LYS A 363 39.91 9.09 20.64
N LEU A 364 39.31 10.15 20.10
CA LEU A 364 39.83 11.50 20.21
C LEU A 364 39.87 11.96 21.68
N LYS A 365 38.80 11.68 22.44
CA LYS A 365 38.73 12.01 23.88
C LYS A 365 39.79 11.25 24.68
N ALA A 366 40.01 9.97 24.39
CA ALA A 366 41.05 9.17 25.04
C ALA A 366 42.45 9.73 24.77
N LYS A 367 42.78 10.07 23.51
CA LYS A 367 44.07 10.70 23.16
C LYS A 367 44.26 12.08 23.78
N LEU A 368 43.19 12.87 23.94
CA LEU A 368 43.25 14.17 24.62
C LEU A 368 43.55 14.02 26.12
N GLU A 369 42.98 13.01 26.78
CA GLU A 369 43.30 12.69 28.17
C GLU A 369 44.74 12.15 28.32
N GLU A 370 45.20 11.34 27.37
CA GLU A 370 46.60 10.88 27.32
C GLU A 370 47.58 12.05 27.14
N LEU A 371 47.27 13.00 26.24
CA LEU A 371 48.05 14.22 26.05
C LEU A 371 48.12 15.04 27.35
N LYS A 372 47.02 15.17 28.10
CA LYS A 372 47.01 15.87 29.40
C LYS A 372 47.92 15.18 30.42
N LYS A 373 47.91 13.84 30.48
CA LYS A 373 48.80 13.07 31.37
C LYS A 373 50.27 13.29 31.00
N VAL A 374 50.61 13.08 29.72
CA VAL A 374 51.99 13.25 29.22
C VAL A 374 52.49 14.67 29.45
N THR A 375 51.68 15.70 29.15
CA THR A 375 52.06 17.10 29.41
C THR A 375 52.26 17.40 30.89
N SER A 376 51.44 16.84 31.78
CA SER A 376 51.62 16.99 33.23
C SER A 376 52.87 16.29 33.77
N GLU A 377 53.19 15.10 33.24
CA GLU A 377 54.41 14.37 33.59
C GLU A 377 55.66 15.07 33.06
N LEU A 378 55.59 15.62 31.86
CA LEU A 378 56.68 16.34 31.22
C LEU A 378 57.02 17.61 32.04
N LYS A 379 56.01 18.36 32.50
CA LYS A 379 56.19 19.49 33.45
C LYS A 379 56.86 19.06 34.76
N ARG A 380 56.45 17.93 35.35
CA ARG A 380 57.08 17.41 36.59
C ARG A 380 58.55 17.03 36.38
N VAL A 381 58.86 16.42 35.24
CA VAL A 381 60.23 16.04 34.89
C VAL A 381 61.09 17.28 34.64
N GLU A 382 60.56 18.30 33.96
CA GLU A 382 61.22 19.61 33.79
C GLU A 382 61.50 20.30 35.13
N GLU A 383 60.53 20.35 36.05
CA GLU A 383 60.71 20.91 37.38
C GLU A 383 61.77 20.17 38.20
N ASN A 384 61.81 18.83 38.10
CA ASN A 384 62.81 18.02 38.79
C ASN A 384 64.21 18.19 38.19
N LEU A 385 64.32 18.32 36.86
CA LEU A 385 65.57 18.69 36.18
C LEU A 385 66.08 20.07 36.62
N LEU A 386 65.19 21.05 36.79
CA LEU A 386 65.54 22.38 37.31
C LEU A 386 66.03 22.33 38.77
N LYS A 387 65.39 21.51 39.62
CA LYS A 387 65.79 21.32 41.02
C LYS A 387 67.14 20.64 41.17
N THR A 388 67.41 19.57 40.42
CA THR A 388 68.71 18.90 40.43
C THR A 388 69.82 19.82 39.95
N SER A 389 69.54 20.67 38.96
CA SER A 389 70.49 21.68 38.45
C SER A 389 70.80 22.80 39.47
N ARG A 390 69.82 23.25 40.26
CA ARG A 390 70.03 24.27 41.31
C ARG A 390 70.82 23.76 42.52
N LEU A 391 70.67 22.48 42.85
CA LEU A 391 71.38 21.84 43.97
C LEU A 391 72.85 21.50 43.64
N GLU A 392 73.30 21.66 42.40
CA GLU A 392 74.73 21.60 42.02
C GLU A 392 75.50 22.86 42.47
N GLN A 393 74.81 23.97 42.83
CA GLN A 393 75.43 25.26 43.18
C GLN A 393 75.64 25.49 44.68
N LEU A 394 75.19 24.58 45.56
CA LEU A 394 75.24 24.74 47.02
C LEU A 394 76.01 23.58 47.67
N ASN A 395 77.09 23.93 48.38
CA ASN A 395 77.97 23.17 49.29
C ASN A 395 79.37 22.78 48.75
N TYR A 396 80.37 23.54 49.21
CA TYR A 396 81.80 23.27 49.14
C TYR A 396 82.36 23.05 50.56
N SER A 397 82.68 21.81 50.95
CA SER A 397 83.59 21.47 52.08
C SER A 397 83.97 19.95 52.08
N PRO A 398 85.01 19.48 52.82
CA PRO A 398 85.96 18.47 52.37
C PRO A 398 85.75 17.01 52.85
N GLU A 399 84.96 16.20 52.12
CA GLU A 399 84.93 14.72 52.24
C GLU A 399 84.84 14.07 50.83
N ARG A 400 85.98 13.92 50.15
CA ARG A 400 86.07 13.69 48.69
C ARG A 400 85.39 12.40 48.19
N GLU A 401 85.42 11.28 48.93
CA GLU A 401 84.83 10.01 48.45
C GLU A 401 83.31 9.98 48.53
N ALA A 402 82.73 10.45 49.64
CA ALA A 402 81.28 10.56 49.79
C ALA A 402 80.72 11.54 48.75
N GLN A 403 81.47 12.62 48.46
CA GLN A 403 81.11 13.62 47.46
C GLN A 403 81.16 13.07 46.03
N VAL A 404 82.19 12.30 45.65
CA VAL A 404 82.26 11.69 44.30
C VAL A 404 81.13 10.67 44.10
N ARG A 405 80.81 9.83 45.11
CA ARG A 405 79.67 8.91 45.03
C ARG A 405 78.34 9.65 44.90
N PHE A 406 78.16 10.74 45.65
CA PHE A 406 76.98 11.60 45.59
C PHE A 406 76.82 12.30 44.23
N LEU A 407 77.90 12.85 43.68
CA LEU A 407 77.91 13.48 42.34
C LEU A 407 77.65 12.45 41.23
N LEU A 408 78.23 11.26 41.31
CA LEU A 408 77.97 10.17 40.36
C LEU A 408 76.51 9.69 40.43
N GLN A 409 75.94 9.57 41.63
CA GLN A 409 74.53 9.22 41.81
C GLN A 409 73.62 10.28 41.19
N ARG A 410 73.89 11.58 41.41
CA ARG A 410 73.12 12.66 40.78
C ARG A 410 73.29 12.74 39.28
N ALA A 411 74.49 12.52 38.75
CA ALA A 411 74.72 12.47 37.32
C ALA A 411 73.92 11.33 36.65
N LYS A 412 73.82 10.17 37.31
CA LYS A 412 72.95 9.06 36.89
C LYS A 412 71.47 9.46 36.92
N GLU A 413 71.00 10.03 38.02
CA GLU A 413 69.61 10.51 38.16
C GLU A 413 69.25 11.56 37.09
N LYS A 414 70.16 12.49 36.78
CA LYS A 414 70.00 13.50 35.73
C LYS A 414 69.94 12.86 34.33
N GLY A 415 70.80 11.87 34.06
CA GLY A 415 70.78 11.11 32.80
C GLY A 415 69.48 10.33 32.59
N GLU A 416 68.97 9.69 33.65
CA GLU A 416 67.68 9.00 33.64
C GLU A 416 66.51 9.96 33.40
N LEU A 417 66.53 11.15 34.02
CA LEU A 417 65.52 12.19 33.79
C LEU A 417 65.55 12.73 32.36
N LEU A 418 66.74 12.94 31.78
CA LEU A 418 66.90 13.42 30.39
C LEU A 418 66.39 12.40 29.37
N THR A 419 66.70 11.12 29.55
CA THR A 419 66.19 10.05 28.67
C THR A 419 64.67 9.91 28.78
N LYS A 420 64.11 10.02 30.00
CA LYS A 420 62.66 10.05 30.22
C LYS A 420 62.01 11.28 29.56
N PHE A 421 62.63 12.45 29.65
CA PHE A 421 62.16 13.69 29.03
C PHE A 421 62.08 13.57 27.50
N GLN A 422 63.13 13.06 26.85
CA GLN A 422 63.14 12.83 25.40
C GLN A 422 62.03 11.86 24.97
N ARG A 423 61.84 10.75 25.69
CA ARG A 423 60.75 9.79 25.42
C ARG A 423 59.37 10.42 25.54
N LEU A 424 59.14 11.25 26.55
CA LEU A 424 57.86 11.95 26.73
C LEU A 424 57.60 12.97 25.62
N LYS A 425 58.65 13.69 25.18
CA LYS A 425 58.58 14.64 24.06
C LYS A 425 58.25 13.96 22.73
N ASP A 426 58.86 12.83 22.44
CA ASP A 426 58.56 12.04 21.24
C ASP A 426 57.13 11.48 21.27
N THR A 427 56.67 11.05 22.44
CA THR A 427 55.30 10.58 22.66
C THR A 427 54.29 11.71 22.44
N LEU A 428 54.59 12.92 22.93
CA LEU A 428 53.77 14.11 22.74
C LEU A 428 53.62 14.46 21.25
N LEU A 429 54.71 14.50 20.49
CA LEU A 429 54.69 14.76 19.04
C LEU A 429 53.89 13.72 18.24
N ARG A 430 53.90 12.45 18.68
CA ARG A 430 53.09 11.38 18.07
C ARG A 430 51.60 11.54 18.40
N LEU A 431 51.27 11.91 19.64
CA LEU A 431 49.91 12.15 20.07
C LEU A 431 49.28 13.35 19.36
N GLU A 432 50.01 14.46 19.24
CA GLU A 432 49.57 15.66 18.52
C GLU A 432 49.23 15.35 17.07
N ARG A 433 50.12 14.68 16.33
CA ARG A 433 49.87 14.23 14.96
C ARG A 433 48.63 13.34 14.86
N GLY A 434 48.49 12.39 15.79
CA GLY A 434 47.33 11.50 15.87
C GLY A 434 46.01 12.22 16.15
N ILE A 435 46.03 13.28 16.96
CA ILE A 435 44.86 14.11 17.28
C ILE A 435 44.44 14.94 16.06
N THR A 436 45.39 15.56 15.35
CA THR A 436 45.09 16.30 14.11
C THR A 436 44.46 15.42 13.04
N SER A 437 44.97 14.21 12.84
CA SER A 437 44.39 13.25 11.89
C SER A 437 42.95 12.87 12.26
N LEU A 438 42.72 12.50 13.53
CA LEU A 438 41.38 12.16 14.03
C LEU A 438 40.39 13.33 13.94
N LYS A 439 40.83 14.58 14.20
CA LYS A 439 39.98 15.77 14.01
C LYS A 439 39.55 15.92 12.55
N GLY A 440 40.45 15.68 11.59
CA GLY A 440 40.12 15.69 10.16
C GLY A 440 39.14 14.59 9.75
N GLU A 441 39.31 13.38 10.29
CA GLU A 441 38.40 12.26 10.07
C GLU A 441 37.00 12.50 10.65
N VAL A 442 36.91 13.10 11.84
CA VAL A 442 35.64 13.49 12.47
C VAL A 442 34.91 14.50 11.59
N LYS A 443 35.60 15.55 11.13
CA LYS A 443 35.01 16.59 10.27
C LYS A 443 34.46 16.01 8.96
N LYS A 444 35.22 15.14 8.28
CA LYS A 444 34.76 14.46 7.05
C LYS A 444 33.52 13.60 7.27
N THR A 445 33.43 12.89 8.40
CA THR A 445 32.25 12.08 8.74
C THR A 445 31.04 12.96 9.06
N GLU A 446 31.24 14.10 9.74
CA GLU A 446 30.16 15.07 10.02
C GLU A 446 29.59 15.71 8.74
N GLU A 447 30.44 16.01 7.76
CA GLU A 447 30.02 16.53 6.45
C GLU A 447 29.20 15.50 5.66
N LYS A 448 29.66 14.25 5.60
CA LYS A 448 28.90 13.14 4.98
C LYS A 448 27.54 12.93 5.65
N LEU A 449 27.51 13.00 6.98
CA LEU A 449 26.30 12.83 7.77
C LEU A 449 25.28 13.93 7.51
N LYS A 450 25.73 15.20 7.44
CA LYS A 450 24.89 16.33 7.01
C LYS A 450 24.31 16.13 5.61
N GLY A 451 25.13 15.64 4.67
CA GLY A 451 24.67 15.35 3.31
C GLY A 451 23.52 14.34 3.28
N VAL A 452 23.66 13.23 3.99
CA VAL A 452 22.60 12.19 4.08
C VAL A 452 21.35 12.73 4.81
N GLU A 453 21.51 13.48 5.90
CA GLU A 453 20.38 14.07 6.65
C GLU A 453 19.58 15.08 5.81
N ASN A 454 20.25 15.90 4.99
CA ASN A 454 19.57 16.82 4.09
C ASN A 454 18.80 16.11 2.98
N LEU A 455 19.36 15.03 2.43
CA LEU A 455 18.75 14.24 1.38
C LEU A 455 17.49 13.50 1.89
N LEU A 456 17.55 12.96 3.12
CA LEU A 456 16.40 12.37 3.80
C LEU A 456 15.29 13.40 4.05
N LYS A 457 15.62 14.60 4.56
CA LYS A 457 14.65 15.69 4.74
C LYS A 457 13.99 16.12 3.43
N GLY A 458 14.74 16.13 2.33
CA GLY A 458 14.20 16.43 1.00
C GLY A 458 13.18 15.39 0.56
N LYS A 459 13.49 14.09 0.72
CA LYS A 459 12.60 12.99 0.36
C LYS A 459 11.38 12.88 1.28
N GLU A 460 11.52 13.16 2.57
CA GLU A 460 10.41 13.28 3.52
C GLU A 460 9.43 14.39 3.10
N ARG A 461 9.93 15.53 2.63
CA ARG A 461 9.11 16.63 2.11
C ARG A 461 8.38 16.25 0.82
N GLU A 462 9.05 15.66 -0.15
CA GLU A 462 8.41 15.16 -1.39
C GLU A 462 7.30 14.15 -1.06
N PHE A 463 7.56 13.22 -0.15
CA PHE A 463 6.59 12.21 0.23
C PHE A 463 5.41 12.78 1.03
N SER A 464 5.66 13.77 1.90
CA SER A 464 4.62 14.49 2.65
C SER A 464 3.75 15.33 1.72
N LEU A 465 4.34 15.97 0.71
CA LEU A 465 3.61 16.69 -0.33
C LEU A 465 2.69 15.75 -1.10
N TYR A 466 3.18 14.60 -1.56
CA TYR A 466 2.36 13.59 -2.23
C TYR A 466 1.16 13.12 -1.38
N LEU A 467 1.39 12.83 -0.10
CA LEU A 467 0.32 12.43 0.83
C LEU A 467 -0.75 13.52 1.02
N LEU A 468 -0.33 14.78 0.98
CA LEU A 468 -1.22 15.93 1.12
C LEU A 468 -1.97 16.25 -0.19
N THR A 469 -1.43 15.88 -1.36
CA THR A 469 -2.02 16.18 -2.66
C THR A 469 -2.82 15.05 -3.28
N LYS A 470 -2.62 13.79 -2.84
CA LYS A 470 -3.26 12.61 -3.43
C LYS A 470 -4.80 12.69 -3.49
N ASP A 471 -5.41 13.33 -2.50
CA ASP A 471 -6.87 13.41 -2.38
C ASP A 471 -7.44 14.79 -2.81
N LEU A 472 -6.60 15.69 -3.35
CA LEU A 472 -7.01 17.02 -3.84
C LEU A 472 -7.45 16.98 -5.30
N LYS A 473 -8.56 17.64 -5.61
CA LYS A 473 -9.06 17.91 -6.97
C LYS A 473 -8.78 19.36 -7.38
N GLU A 474 -8.83 19.66 -8.67
CA GLU A 474 -8.73 21.05 -9.16
C GLU A 474 -9.83 21.92 -8.51
N GLY A 475 -9.40 23.01 -7.85
CA GLY A 475 -10.25 23.93 -7.10
C GLY A 475 -10.34 23.65 -5.60
N ASP A 476 -9.76 22.56 -5.09
CA ASP A 476 -9.70 22.29 -3.66
C ASP A 476 -8.66 23.20 -2.96
N PRO A 477 -8.99 23.79 -1.80
CA PRO A 477 -8.06 24.64 -1.08
C PRO A 477 -6.83 23.86 -0.61
N CYS A 478 -5.65 24.38 -0.95
CA CYS A 478 -4.36 23.81 -0.58
C CYS A 478 -4.30 23.51 0.93
N PRO A 479 -4.02 22.27 1.36
CA PRO A 479 -4.04 21.88 2.77
C PRO A 479 -2.90 22.50 3.60
N ILE A 480 -1.97 23.21 2.95
CA ILE A 480 -0.85 23.90 3.59
C ILE A 480 -1.16 25.39 3.79
N CYS A 481 -1.76 26.07 2.83
CA CYS A 481 -1.96 27.53 2.86
C CYS A 481 -3.42 27.99 2.73
N GLY A 482 -4.36 27.08 2.49
CA GLY A 482 -5.81 27.34 2.43
C GLY A 482 -6.29 28.11 1.20
N LYS A 483 -5.42 28.36 0.21
CA LYS A 483 -5.81 29.01 -1.05
C LYS A 483 -6.29 27.96 -2.06
N PRO A 484 -7.36 28.24 -2.83
CA PRO A 484 -7.85 27.35 -3.89
C PRO A 484 -6.81 27.12 -4.99
#